data_AF-A0A5N7WFM3-F1
#
_entry.id   AF-A0A5N7WFM3-F1
#
_cell.length_a   1.000
_cell.length_b   1.000
_cell.length_c   1.000
_cell.angle_alpha   90.00
_cell.angle_beta   90.00
_cell.angle_gamma   90.00
#
_symmetry.space_group_name_H-M   'P 1'
#
loop_
_entity.id
_entity.type
_entity.pdbx_description
1 polymer ?
#
loop_
_entity_poly.entity_id
_entity_poly.type
_entity_poly.pdbx_seq_one_letter_code
_entity_poly.pdbx_strand_id
1 'polypeptide(L)'
;MYIQLSARMMNQAEVLRQIRGLTGPQAAKAYAKALNDTGFEVRRAMQDEMRAVFDRPTDYILRSPFVRMATAAKLSVTIEPTYMGGKGIDPQKILDAQTWGGRRRDKRSEVALKRVGILPAGYQTAIPDEARGGPYPGSDDGKGNLRGPFLVQLISYFQAFGEQGYKANMSEKGYQRVHRGTKKQAGRRYFVAYGGERDAPRTTRKGEPDARAAHLARGIWAVSGTGGVLVRPVLLFVKPKRGYQPRFDMDKVAKRADAQAYLERRIRYRLREAAGV
;
A
#
# COMPACT_ATOMS: atom_id res chain seq x y z
N MET A 1 53.96 24.77 58.67
CA MET A 1 52.61 24.18 58.85
C MET A 1 52.17 23.66 57.49
N TYR A 2 52.04 22.34 57.31
CA TYR A 2 51.65 21.74 56.03
C TYR A 2 50.39 20.91 56.24
N ILE A 3 49.44 21.05 55.32
CA ILE A 3 48.22 20.23 55.27
C ILE A 3 48.49 19.11 54.27
N GLN A 4 48.33 17.87 54.72
CA GLN A 4 48.46 16.68 53.89
C GLN A 4 47.08 16.10 53.62
N LEU A 5 46.68 16.08 52.35
CA LEU A 5 45.48 15.40 51.88
C LEU A 5 45.89 14.03 51.33
N SER A 6 45.26 12.96 51.83
CA SER A 6 45.45 11.60 51.32
C SER A 6 44.11 11.05 50.84
N ALA A 7 44.15 10.34 49.70
CA ALA A 7 42.99 9.66 49.13
C ALA A 7 43.26 8.16 49.12
N ARG A 8 42.26 7.35 49.51
CA ARG A 8 42.31 5.89 49.44
C ARG A 8 41.25 5.40 48.45
N MET A 9 41.67 4.73 47.38
CA MET A 9 40.73 4.08 46.47
C MET A 9 40.07 2.89 47.20
N MET A 10 38.75 2.96 47.34
CA MET A 10 37.92 1.85 47.82
C MET A 10 37.23 1.17 46.63
N ASN A 11 36.98 -0.14 46.72
CA ASN A 11 36.26 -0.93 45.71
C ASN A 11 36.90 -0.94 44.31
N GLN A 12 38.23 -0.84 44.21
CA GLN A 12 38.95 -0.79 42.93
C GLN A 12 38.65 -1.99 42.00
N ALA A 13 38.48 -3.20 42.56
CA ALA A 13 38.11 -4.39 41.79
C ALA A 13 36.71 -4.29 41.17
N GLU A 14 35.74 -3.74 41.92
CA GLU A 14 34.37 -3.50 41.47
C GLU A 14 34.35 -2.45 40.35
N VAL A 15 35.10 -1.35 40.54
CA VAL A 15 35.25 -0.27 39.56
C VAL A 15 35.92 -0.77 38.28
N LEU A 16 37.00 -1.55 38.39
CA LEU A 16 37.67 -2.14 37.22
C LEU A 16 36.77 -3.16 36.50
N ARG A 17 35.93 -3.91 37.22
CA ARG A 17 34.94 -4.81 36.63
C ARG A 17 33.88 -4.04 35.85
N GLN A 18 33.37 -2.95 36.40
CA GLN A 18 32.41 -2.07 35.72
C GLN A 18 33.03 -1.40 34.48
N ILE A 19 34.25 -0.86 34.59
CA ILE A 19 34.98 -0.27 33.45
C ILE A 19 35.25 -1.32 32.37
N ARG A 20 35.69 -2.53 32.74
CA ARG A 20 35.89 -3.62 31.78
C ARG A 20 34.57 -4.04 31.13
N GLY A 21 33.46 -4.10 31.88
CA GLY A 21 32.11 -4.36 31.34
C GLY A 21 31.59 -3.26 30.40
N LEU A 22 32.07 -2.03 30.58
CA LEU A 22 31.81 -0.88 29.70
C LEU A 22 32.74 -0.84 28.47
N THR A 23 33.64 -1.83 28.32
CA THR A 23 34.54 -1.98 27.16
C THR A 23 34.39 -3.36 26.51
N GLY A 24 34.76 -3.50 25.23
CA GLY A 24 34.76 -4.80 24.57
C GLY A 24 33.36 -5.40 24.25
N PRO A 25 33.16 -6.74 24.35
CA PRO A 25 31.96 -7.41 23.86
C PRO A 25 30.65 -6.98 24.54
N GLN A 26 30.70 -6.62 25.82
CA GLN A 26 29.52 -6.20 26.59
C GLN A 26 29.08 -4.78 26.21
N ALA A 27 30.04 -3.88 25.97
CA ALA A 27 29.77 -2.57 25.37
C ALA A 27 29.18 -2.71 23.96
N ALA A 28 29.75 -3.55 23.11
CA ALA A 28 29.24 -3.78 21.75
C ALA A 28 27.78 -4.30 21.76
N LYS A 29 27.42 -5.18 22.69
CA LYS A 29 26.03 -5.60 22.90
C LYS A 29 25.14 -4.45 23.35
N ALA A 30 25.60 -3.59 24.25
CA ALA A 30 24.85 -2.41 24.70
C ALA A 30 24.61 -1.42 23.55
N TYR A 31 25.63 -1.13 22.73
CA TYR A 31 25.50 -0.31 21.53
C TYR A 31 24.53 -0.91 20.52
N ALA A 32 24.63 -2.21 20.24
CA ALA A 32 23.70 -2.90 19.34
C ALA A 32 22.24 -2.78 19.84
N LYS A 33 22.00 -2.96 21.14
CA LYS A 33 20.67 -2.76 21.75
C LYS A 33 20.19 -1.30 21.60
N ALA A 34 21.05 -0.32 21.87
CA ALA A 34 20.69 1.10 21.74
C ALA A 34 20.35 1.49 20.29
N LEU A 35 21.11 0.96 19.33
CA LEU A 35 20.83 1.12 17.90
C LEU A 35 19.49 0.47 17.53
N ASN A 36 19.21 -0.74 18.03
CA ASN A 36 17.95 -1.43 17.78
C ASN A 36 16.76 -0.65 18.35
N ASP A 37 16.86 -0.17 19.60
CA ASP A 37 15.85 0.68 20.23
C ASP A 37 15.55 1.91 19.35
N THR A 38 16.60 2.57 18.87
CA THR A 38 16.50 3.74 17.97
C THR A 38 15.87 3.37 16.63
N GLY A 39 16.25 2.22 16.06
CA GLY A 39 15.67 1.71 14.82
C GLY A 39 14.16 1.50 14.93
N PHE A 40 13.69 0.96 16.04
CA PHE A 40 12.25 0.80 16.30
C PHE A 40 11.52 2.12 16.52
N GLU A 41 12.18 3.12 17.12
CA GLU A 41 11.62 4.47 17.26
C GLU A 41 11.44 5.15 15.89
N VAL A 42 12.47 5.12 15.04
CA VAL A 42 12.39 5.66 13.67
C VAL A 42 11.32 4.93 12.87
N ARG A 43 11.22 3.60 12.99
CA ARG A 43 10.14 2.82 12.36
C ARG A 43 8.76 3.32 12.79
N ARG A 44 8.56 3.61 14.08
CA ARG A 44 7.30 4.14 14.59
C ARG A 44 7.01 5.52 13.98
N ALA A 45 7.99 6.41 13.97
CA ALA A 45 7.85 7.73 13.36
C ALA A 45 7.49 7.66 11.86
N MET A 46 8.09 6.71 11.11
CA MET A 46 7.71 6.44 9.72
C MET A 46 6.25 6.01 9.62
N GLN A 47 5.81 5.07 10.45
CA GLN A 47 4.42 4.60 10.45
C GLN A 47 3.43 5.72 10.77
N ASP A 48 3.78 6.61 11.68
CA ASP A 48 2.94 7.75 12.06
C ASP A 48 2.84 8.78 10.94
N GLU A 49 3.95 9.07 10.26
CA GLU A 49 3.92 9.92 9.06
C GLU A 49 3.06 9.29 7.96
N MET A 50 3.23 7.99 7.70
CA MET A 50 2.42 7.25 6.71
C MET A 50 0.92 7.31 7.04
N ARG A 51 0.54 7.23 8.33
CA ARG A 51 -0.87 7.41 8.75
C ARG A 51 -1.38 8.83 8.55
N ALA A 52 -0.51 9.83 8.69
CA ALA A 52 -0.88 11.22 8.53
C ALA A 52 -1.03 11.63 7.05
N VAL A 53 -0.16 11.14 6.17
CA VAL A 53 -0.11 11.61 4.76
C VAL A 53 -0.91 10.77 3.77
N PHE A 54 -1.17 9.50 4.09
CA PHE A 54 -1.90 8.60 3.18
C PHE A 54 -3.38 8.56 3.51
N ASP A 55 -4.23 8.55 2.47
CA ASP A 55 -5.66 8.27 2.61
C ASP A 55 -5.86 6.76 2.83
N ARG A 56 -6.39 6.39 3.99
CA ARG A 56 -6.76 5.01 4.38
C ARG A 56 -5.68 3.96 4.01
N PRO A 57 -4.45 4.09 4.52
CA PRO A 57 -3.37 3.17 4.17
C PRO A 57 -3.69 1.73 4.58
N THR A 58 -3.25 0.78 3.75
CA THR A 58 -3.38 -0.65 4.07
C THR A 58 -2.36 -1.05 5.12
N ASP A 59 -2.72 -2.02 5.97
CA ASP A 59 -1.81 -2.55 7.00
C ASP A 59 -0.55 -3.15 6.37
N TYR A 60 -0.67 -3.65 5.14
CA TYR A 60 0.45 -4.11 4.33
C TYR A 60 1.52 -3.03 4.16
N ILE A 61 1.11 -1.81 3.80
CA ILE A 61 2.01 -0.66 3.68
C ILE A 61 2.45 -0.15 5.04
N LEU A 62 1.55 -0.03 6.02
CA LEU A 62 1.94 0.42 7.36
C LEU A 62 2.97 -0.51 8.03
N ARG A 63 2.97 -1.81 7.71
CA ARG A 63 3.92 -2.79 8.25
C ARG A 63 5.20 -2.93 7.43
N SER A 64 5.28 -2.30 6.26
CA SER A 64 6.43 -2.47 5.35
C SER A 64 7.75 -1.92 5.86
N PRO A 65 7.83 -0.83 6.66
CA PRO A 65 9.11 -0.39 7.21
C PRO A 65 9.66 -1.48 8.14
N PHE A 66 10.75 -2.11 7.74
CA PHE A 66 11.39 -3.21 8.45
C PHE A 66 12.74 -2.76 9.00
N VAL A 67 13.02 -3.13 10.25
CA VAL A 67 14.26 -2.80 10.95
C VAL A 67 15.19 -4.00 10.87
N ARG A 68 16.26 -3.88 10.09
CA ARG A 68 17.39 -4.82 10.17
C ARG A 68 18.20 -4.47 11.40
N MET A 69 18.13 -5.34 12.39
CA MET A 69 18.76 -5.14 13.69
C MET A 69 20.29 -5.15 13.62
N ALA A 70 20.92 -4.28 14.40
CA ALA A 70 22.33 -4.33 14.72
C ALA A 70 22.66 -5.55 15.59
N THR A 71 23.86 -6.07 15.41
CA THR A 71 24.45 -7.13 16.24
C THR A 71 25.73 -6.59 16.88
N ALA A 72 26.25 -7.27 17.90
CA ALA A 72 27.53 -6.87 18.51
C ALA A 72 28.71 -6.91 17.50
N ALA A 73 28.59 -7.69 16.43
CA ALA A 73 29.57 -7.75 15.34
C ALA A 73 29.32 -6.68 14.26
N LYS A 74 28.08 -6.18 14.14
CA LYS A 74 27.67 -5.20 13.13
C LYS A 74 26.80 -4.12 13.79
N LEU A 75 27.45 -3.03 14.21
CA LEU A 75 26.82 -1.88 14.88
C LEU A 75 26.17 -0.92 13.88
N SER A 76 25.28 -1.45 13.06
CA SER A 76 24.50 -0.64 12.11
C SER A 76 23.07 -1.16 12.06
N VAL A 77 22.11 -0.23 12.10
CA VAL A 77 20.70 -0.53 11.81
C VAL A 77 20.34 0.04 10.46
N THR A 78 19.61 -0.73 9.67
CA THR A 78 19.06 -0.28 8.39
C THR A 78 17.55 -0.41 8.45
N ILE A 79 16.85 0.63 7.98
CA ILE A 79 15.40 0.65 7.90
C ILE A 79 15.04 0.70 6.43
N GLU A 80 14.38 -0.35 5.96
CA GLU A 80 14.02 -0.48 4.55
C GLU A 80 12.58 -0.98 4.41
N PRO A 81 11.85 -0.53 3.38
CA PRO A 81 10.57 -1.14 3.03
C PRO A 81 10.84 -2.57 2.55
N THR A 82 10.40 -3.58 3.30
CA THR A 82 10.59 -4.98 2.93
C THR A 82 9.28 -5.57 2.42
N TYR A 83 9.40 -6.38 1.37
CA TYR A 83 8.33 -7.23 0.89
C TYR A 83 8.05 -8.36 1.89
N MET A 84 6.93 -8.25 2.62
CA MET A 84 6.50 -9.23 3.63
C MET A 84 5.88 -10.52 3.02
N GLY A 85 6.11 -10.80 1.74
CA GLY A 85 5.54 -11.95 1.02
C GLY A 85 4.18 -11.68 0.35
N GLY A 86 3.71 -12.67 -0.43
CA GLY A 86 2.40 -12.66 -1.11
C GLY A 86 2.49 -12.52 -2.64
N LYS A 87 1.37 -12.11 -3.27
CA LYS A 87 1.29 -11.73 -4.70
C LYS A 87 1.16 -10.20 -4.90
N GLY A 88 1.57 -9.43 -3.90
CA GLY A 88 1.42 -7.97 -3.86
C GLY A 88 2.48 -7.24 -4.67
N ILE A 89 2.31 -5.93 -4.81
CA ILE A 89 3.36 -5.04 -5.35
C ILE A 89 4.33 -4.72 -4.22
N ASP A 90 5.63 -4.74 -4.53
CA ASP A 90 6.70 -4.34 -3.62
C ASP A 90 6.40 -2.99 -2.92
N PRO A 91 6.39 -2.93 -1.58
CA PRO A 91 6.19 -1.69 -0.84
C PRO A 91 7.18 -0.60 -1.22
N GLN A 92 8.42 -0.95 -1.57
CA GLN A 92 9.41 0.03 -2.00
C GLN A 92 8.92 0.78 -3.24
N LYS A 93 8.40 0.06 -4.24
CA LYS A 93 7.82 0.68 -5.46
C LYS A 93 6.64 1.59 -5.15
N ILE A 94 5.86 1.26 -4.12
CA ILE A 94 4.70 2.06 -3.70
C ILE A 94 5.19 3.34 -3.02
N LEU A 95 6.15 3.24 -2.11
CA LEU A 95 6.70 4.39 -1.39
C LEU A 95 7.51 5.29 -2.31
N ASP A 96 8.31 4.75 -3.23
CA ASP A 96 9.06 5.53 -4.23
C ASP A 96 8.12 6.40 -5.08
N ALA A 97 6.96 5.86 -5.48
CA ALA A 97 5.96 6.64 -6.20
C ALA A 97 5.32 7.75 -5.35
N GLN A 98 5.28 7.60 -4.03
CA GLN A 98 4.81 8.63 -3.09
C GLN A 98 5.91 9.63 -2.70
N THR A 99 7.18 9.25 -2.80
CA THR A 99 8.32 10.13 -2.49
C THR A 99 8.67 11.00 -3.70
N TRP A 100 8.82 10.38 -4.87
CA TRP A 100 9.30 11.05 -6.09
C TRP A 100 8.17 11.50 -7.01
N GLY A 101 6.95 11.00 -6.77
CA GLY A 101 5.81 11.24 -7.65
C GLY A 101 5.94 10.54 -9.01
N GLY A 102 5.28 11.11 -10.01
CA GLY A 102 5.40 10.68 -11.41
C GLY A 102 4.14 10.06 -12.00
N ARG A 103 4.23 9.62 -13.26
CA ARG A 103 3.06 9.14 -14.01
C ARG A 103 2.61 7.77 -13.49
N ARG A 104 1.33 7.66 -13.09
CA ARG A 104 0.71 6.38 -12.75
C ARG A 104 0.73 5.45 -13.96
N ARG A 105 1.44 4.32 -13.83
CA ARG A 105 1.42 3.23 -14.81
C ARG A 105 0.06 2.53 -14.81
N ASP A 106 -0.28 1.96 -15.96
CA ASP A 106 -1.51 1.17 -16.09
C ASP A 106 -1.43 -0.10 -15.26
N LYS A 107 -2.53 -0.41 -14.57
CA LYS A 107 -2.69 -1.68 -13.85
C LYS A 107 -2.83 -2.82 -14.87
N ARG A 108 -2.48 -4.04 -14.46
CA ARG A 108 -2.64 -5.24 -15.32
C ARG A 108 -4.09 -5.43 -15.81
N SER A 109 -5.07 -5.08 -14.98
CA SER A 109 -6.49 -5.08 -15.35
C SER A 109 -6.83 -4.04 -16.42
N GLU A 110 -6.23 -2.86 -16.34
CA GLU A 110 -6.41 -1.79 -17.33
C GLU A 110 -5.78 -2.20 -18.66
N VAL A 111 -4.60 -2.82 -18.64
CA VAL A 111 -3.96 -3.40 -19.84
C VAL A 111 -4.84 -4.49 -20.45
N ALA A 112 -5.42 -5.37 -19.65
CA ALA A 112 -6.33 -6.42 -20.12
C ALA A 112 -7.58 -5.83 -20.81
N LEU A 113 -8.22 -4.83 -20.19
CA LEU A 113 -9.38 -4.15 -20.76
C LEU A 113 -9.05 -3.34 -22.02
N LYS A 114 -7.84 -2.75 -22.09
CA LYS A 114 -7.34 -2.07 -23.30
C LYS A 114 -7.15 -3.04 -24.45
N ARG A 115 -6.58 -4.22 -24.18
CA ARG A 115 -6.32 -5.25 -25.20
C ARG A 115 -7.59 -5.69 -25.92
N VAL A 116 -8.71 -5.80 -25.20
CA VAL A 116 -10.01 -6.19 -25.78
C VAL A 116 -10.87 -4.99 -26.21
N GLY A 117 -10.29 -3.77 -26.24
CA GLY A 117 -10.98 -2.58 -26.73
C GLY A 117 -12.03 -1.98 -25.79
N ILE A 118 -12.12 -2.45 -24.54
CA ILE A 118 -13.10 -1.95 -23.56
C ILE A 118 -12.64 -0.65 -22.91
N LEU A 119 -11.37 -0.58 -22.52
CA LEU A 119 -10.79 0.64 -21.95
C LEU A 119 -10.07 1.39 -23.07
N PRO A 120 -10.47 2.62 -23.44
CA PRO A 120 -9.82 3.35 -24.51
C PRO A 120 -8.35 3.69 -24.19
N ALA A 121 -7.53 3.85 -25.23
CA ALA A 121 -6.14 4.26 -25.06
C ALA A 121 -6.04 5.62 -24.34
N GLY A 122 -5.07 5.75 -23.43
CA GLY A 122 -4.92 6.96 -22.61
C GLY A 122 -5.88 7.08 -21.41
N TYR A 123 -6.85 6.18 -21.26
CA TYR A 123 -7.73 6.15 -20.08
C TYR A 123 -7.25 5.17 -19.01
N GLN A 124 -7.70 5.40 -17.79
CA GLN A 124 -7.53 4.54 -16.61
C GLN A 124 -8.88 4.30 -15.94
N THR A 125 -8.93 3.27 -15.11
CA THR A 125 -10.10 2.94 -14.30
C THR A 125 -10.06 3.68 -12.97
N ALA A 126 -11.23 4.17 -12.55
CA ALA A 126 -11.47 4.77 -11.25
C ALA A 126 -12.73 4.18 -10.61
N ILE A 127 -12.70 3.99 -9.29
CA ILE A 127 -13.89 3.62 -8.51
C ILE A 127 -14.78 4.88 -8.42
N PRO A 128 -16.11 4.76 -8.61
CA PRO A 128 -17.02 5.89 -8.42
C PRO A 128 -16.92 6.45 -7.00
N ASP A 129 -16.98 7.78 -6.88
CA ASP A 129 -17.07 8.49 -5.61
C ASP A 129 -18.51 8.48 -5.07
N GLU A 130 -18.70 8.92 -3.83
CA GLU A 130 -20.01 8.98 -3.18
C GLU A 130 -21.01 9.85 -3.97
N ALA A 131 -20.53 10.94 -4.60
CA ALA A 131 -21.34 11.80 -5.46
C ALA A 131 -21.91 11.06 -6.69
N ARG A 132 -21.30 9.93 -7.08
CA ARG A 132 -21.75 9.06 -8.18
C ARG A 132 -22.36 7.74 -7.67
N GLY A 133 -22.76 7.68 -6.41
CA GLY A 133 -23.40 6.51 -5.79
C GLY A 133 -22.43 5.52 -5.16
N GLY A 134 -21.18 5.96 -4.92
CA GLY A 134 -20.15 5.22 -4.19
C GLY A 134 -19.63 3.99 -4.93
N PRO A 135 -18.69 3.24 -4.31
CA PRO A 135 -18.24 1.97 -4.84
C PRO A 135 -19.42 1.01 -5.06
N TYR A 136 -19.37 0.23 -6.15
CA TYR A 136 -20.39 -0.77 -6.39
C TYR A 136 -20.40 -1.81 -5.24
N PRO A 137 -21.57 -2.26 -4.74
CA PRO A 137 -21.63 -3.12 -3.56
C PRO A 137 -20.73 -4.35 -3.65
N GLY A 138 -19.83 -4.48 -2.68
CA GLY A 138 -18.87 -5.59 -2.60
C GLY A 138 -17.73 -5.55 -3.61
N SER A 139 -17.55 -4.44 -4.32
CA SER A 139 -16.47 -4.24 -5.30
C SER A 139 -15.16 -3.73 -4.69
N ASP A 140 -15.23 -2.97 -3.61
CA ASP A 140 -14.09 -2.34 -2.96
C ASP A 140 -13.75 -2.97 -1.60
N ASP A 141 -12.55 -2.70 -1.12
CA ASP A 141 -12.02 -3.20 0.15
C ASP A 141 -12.13 -2.19 1.30
N GLY A 142 -12.84 -1.07 1.11
CA GLY A 142 -12.96 0.03 2.08
C GLY A 142 -11.72 0.94 2.16
N LYS A 143 -10.61 0.57 1.49
CA LYS A 143 -9.33 1.31 1.50
C LYS A 143 -9.06 1.98 0.14
N GLY A 144 -10.11 2.25 -0.62
CA GLY A 144 -10.02 2.87 -1.95
C GLY A 144 -9.49 1.95 -3.05
N ASN A 145 -9.38 0.63 -2.80
CA ASN A 145 -8.98 -0.34 -3.81
C ASN A 145 -10.14 -1.29 -4.16
N LEU A 146 -10.12 -1.80 -5.38
CA LEU A 146 -11.00 -2.90 -5.77
C LEU A 146 -10.54 -4.21 -5.14
N ARG A 147 -11.49 -5.02 -4.69
CA ARG A 147 -11.24 -6.39 -4.26
C ARG A 147 -10.75 -7.21 -5.45
N GLY A 148 -9.61 -7.89 -5.26
CA GLY A 148 -9.03 -8.78 -6.27
C GLY A 148 -10.04 -9.78 -6.87
N PRO A 149 -10.83 -10.52 -6.07
CA PRO A 149 -11.83 -11.44 -6.59
C PRO A 149 -12.92 -10.79 -7.44
N PHE A 150 -13.36 -9.58 -7.07
CA PHE A 150 -14.35 -8.83 -7.85
C PHE A 150 -13.76 -8.40 -9.20
N LEU A 151 -12.53 -7.86 -9.20
CA LEU A 151 -11.83 -7.46 -10.41
C LEU A 151 -11.58 -8.64 -11.35
N VAL A 152 -11.18 -9.80 -10.81
CA VAL A 152 -11.02 -11.04 -11.58
C VAL A 152 -12.34 -11.48 -12.21
N GLN A 153 -13.43 -11.48 -11.45
CA GLN A 153 -14.77 -11.78 -11.99
C GLN A 153 -15.15 -10.81 -13.11
N LEU A 154 -14.87 -9.51 -12.94
CA LEU A 154 -15.21 -8.49 -13.92
C LEU A 154 -14.42 -8.67 -15.23
N ILE A 155 -13.11 -8.91 -15.15
CA ILE A 155 -12.26 -9.20 -16.32
C ILE A 155 -12.73 -10.49 -17.02
N SER A 156 -13.06 -11.53 -16.24
CA SER A 156 -13.60 -12.80 -16.76
C SER A 156 -14.94 -12.60 -17.49
N TYR A 157 -15.84 -11.78 -16.93
CA TYR A 157 -17.14 -11.45 -17.54
C TYR A 157 -16.99 -10.72 -18.88
N PHE A 158 -15.94 -9.92 -19.03
CA PHE A 158 -15.65 -9.19 -20.27
C PHE A 158 -14.74 -9.95 -21.24
N GLN A 159 -14.47 -11.23 -21.00
CA GLN A 159 -13.58 -12.05 -21.83
C GLN A 159 -12.18 -11.43 -22.00
N ALA A 160 -11.70 -10.71 -20.99
CA ALA A 160 -10.49 -9.87 -21.09
C ALA A 160 -9.21 -10.58 -20.63
N PHE A 161 -9.26 -11.82 -20.15
CA PHE A 161 -8.06 -12.61 -19.91
C PHE A 161 -7.44 -13.11 -21.22
N GLY A 162 -6.11 -13.11 -21.28
CA GLY A 162 -5.39 -13.84 -22.33
C GLY A 162 -5.47 -15.33 -22.05
N GLU A 163 -5.99 -16.10 -23.00
CA GLU A 163 -6.10 -17.56 -22.89
C GLU A 163 -4.89 -18.20 -23.58
N GLN A 164 -3.86 -18.51 -22.81
CA GLN A 164 -2.76 -19.38 -23.23
C GLN A 164 -2.64 -20.51 -22.20
N GLY A 165 -3.09 -21.71 -22.58
CA GLY A 165 -3.02 -22.92 -21.74
C GLY A 165 -4.09 -23.06 -20.64
N TYR A 166 -4.92 -22.04 -20.37
CA TYR A 166 -6.05 -22.12 -19.42
C TYR A 166 -7.16 -21.13 -19.77
N LYS A 167 -8.43 -21.56 -19.65
CA LYS A 167 -9.63 -20.72 -19.87
C LYS A 167 -10.05 -20.03 -18.57
N ALA A 168 -9.63 -18.79 -18.41
CA ALA A 168 -9.98 -17.96 -17.25
C ALA A 168 -11.24 -17.11 -17.46
N ASN A 169 -11.72 -17.00 -18.71
CA ASN A 169 -12.91 -16.22 -19.01
C ASN A 169 -14.21 -16.98 -18.70
N MET A 170 -15.28 -16.21 -18.48
CA MET A 170 -16.53 -16.75 -17.95
C MET A 170 -17.24 -17.58 -19.03
N SER A 171 -17.64 -18.80 -18.70
CA SER A 171 -18.47 -19.62 -19.59
C SER A 171 -19.93 -19.15 -19.59
N GLU A 172 -20.73 -19.65 -20.53
CA GLU A 172 -22.18 -19.36 -20.58
C GLU A 172 -22.87 -19.66 -19.24
N LYS A 173 -22.58 -20.82 -18.64
CA LYS A 173 -23.09 -21.18 -17.30
C LYS A 173 -22.66 -20.17 -16.23
N GLY A 174 -21.46 -19.60 -16.36
CA GLY A 174 -20.96 -18.53 -15.49
C GLY A 174 -21.77 -17.24 -15.63
N TYR A 175 -22.06 -16.80 -16.86
CA TYR A 175 -22.92 -15.66 -17.12
C TYR A 175 -24.31 -15.84 -16.50
N GLN A 176 -24.93 -16.99 -16.74
CA GLN A 176 -26.25 -17.32 -16.18
C GLN A 176 -26.26 -17.25 -14.64
N ARG A 177 -25.18 -17.69 -13.99
CA ARG A 177 -25.03 -17.60 -12.54
C ARG A 177 -24.95 -16.16 -12.05
N VAL A 178 -24.17 -15.30 -12.72
CA VAL A 178 -24.05 -13.87 -12.36
C VAL A 178 -25.36 -13.12 -12.61
N HIS A 179 -26.04 -13.42 -13.73
CA HIS A 179 -27.30 -12.78 -14.10
C HIS A 179 -28.44 -13.20 -13.18
N ARG A 180 -28.47 -14.46 -12.72
CA ARG A 180 -29.43 -14.96 -11.73
C ARG A 180 -29.16 -14.39 -10.34
N GLY A 181 -27.90 -14.24 -9.96
CA GLY A 181 -27.50 -13.86 -8.62
C GLY A 181 -27.60 -15.01 -7.62
N THR A 182 -27.53 -14.66 -6.34
CA THR A 182 -27.59 -15.58 -5.20
C THR A 182 -28.44 -14.98 -4.08
N LYS A 183 -28.74 -15.75 -3.03
CA LYS A 183 -29.43 -15.23 -1.83
C LYS A 183 -28.74 -14.00 -1.22
N LYS A 184 -27.42 -13.85 -1.41
CA LYS A 184 -26.61 -12.77 -0.82
C LYS A 184 -26.29 -11.64 -1.81
N GLN A 185 -26.54 -11.82 -3.10
CA GLN A 185 -26.19 -10.85 -4.14
C GLN A 185 -27.22 -10.86 -5.25
N ALA A 186 -27.81 -9.72 -5.54
CA ALA A 186 -28.74 -9.56 -6.65
C ALA A 186 -28.08 -9.97 -7.99
N GLY A 187 -28.90 -10.55 -8.86
CA GLY A 187 -28.54 -10.82 -10.24
C GLY A 187 -28.17 -9.54 -10.97
N ARG A 188 -27.11 -9.60 -11.78
CA ARG A 188 -26.56 -8.42 -12.45
C ARG A 188 -26.02 -8.71 -13.84
N ARG A 189 -26.09 -7.70 -14.70
CA ARG A 189 -25.45 -7.68 -16.02
C ARG A 189 -24.53 -6.48 -16.12
N TYR A 190 -23.32 -6.68 -16.62
CA TYR A 190 -22.39 -5.58 -16.84
C TYR A 190 -22.42 -5.15 -18.30
N PHE A 191 -22.27 -3.85 -18.51
CA PHE A 191 -22.15 -3.26 -19.83
C PHE A 191 -21.20 -2.07 -19.80
N VAL A 192 -20.66 -1.72 -20.95
CA VAL A 192 -19.79 -0.55 -21.10
C VAL A 192 -20.59 0.60 -21.68
N ALA A 193 -20.42 1.78 -21.11
CA ALA A 193 -20.86 3.05 -21.67
C ALA A 193 -19.64 3.88 -22.04
N TYR A 194 -19.69 4.61 -23.16
CA TYR A 194 -18.61 5.50 -23.59
C TYR A 194 -18.99 6.99 -23.47
N GLY A 195 -20.20 7.28 -23.01
CA GLY A 195 -20.75 8.62 -22.93
C GLY A 195 -21.12 9.21 -24.29
N GLY A 196 -21.38 10.51 -24.33
CA GLY A 196 -21.73 11.25 -25.55
C GLY A 196 -20.56 11.58 -26.47
N GLU A 197 -19.32 11.29 -26.06
CA GLU A 197 -18.12 11.51 -26.89
C GLU A 197 -17.89 10.31 -27.82
N ARG A 198 -17.78 10.60 -29.12
CA ARG A 198 -17.86 9.70 -30.28
C ARG A 198 -16.67 8.73 -30.47
N ASP A 199 -15.83 8.54 -29.47
CA ASP A 199 -14.51 7.87 -29.61
C ASP A 199 -14.54 6.35 -29.37
N ALA A 200 -15.69 5.75 -29.07
CA ALA A 200 -15.85 4.30 -29.07
C ALA A 200 -17.32 3.92 -29.31
N PRO A 201 -17.69 3.42 -30.50
CA PRO A 201 -19.06 3.00 -30.76
C PRO A 201 -19.35 1.72 -29.97
N ARG A 202 -20.29 1.80 -29.04
CA ARG A 202 -21.05 0.61 -28.65
C ARG A 202 -21.98 0.32 -29.83
N THR A 203 -21.72 -0.74 -30.58
CA THR A 203 -22.62 -1.20 -31.63
C THR A 203 -23.62 -2.20 -31.05
N THR A 204 -24.90 -2.07 -31.39
CA THR A 204 -25.92 -3.06 -31.05
C THR A 204 -25.57 -4.40 -31.71
N ARG A 205 -26.24 -5.49 -31.33
CA ARG A 205 -26.11 -6.79 -32.03
C ARG A 205 -26.43 -6.68 -33.54
N LYS A 206 -27.10 -5.61 -33.96
CA LYS A 206 -27.43 -5.28 -35.35
C LYS A 206 -26.39 -4.36 -36.03
N GLY A 207 -25.32 -3.97 -35.33
CA GLY A 207 -24.30 -3.07 -35.86
C GLY A 207 -24.66 -1.58 -35.82
N GLU A 208 -25.72 -1.19 -35.09
CA GLU A 208 -26.16 0.21 -34.99
C GLU A 208 -25.48 0.93 -33.81
N PRO A 209 -25.23 2.25 -33.88
CA PRO A 209 -24.78 3.02 -32.73
C PRO A 209 -25.78 2.94 -31.55
N ASP A 210 -25.36 2.35 -30.43
CA ASP A 210 -26.20 2.19 -29.24
C ASP A 210 -26.15 3.45 -28.35
N ALA A 211 -27.04 4.40 -28.64
CA ALA A 211 -27.16 5.66 -27.90
C ALA A 211 -27.82 5.52 -26.51
N ARG A 212 -28.36 4.35 -26.15
CA ARG A 212 -29.11 4.15 -24.89
C ARG A 212 -28.30 4.44 -23.62
N ALA A 213 -26.98 4.36 -23.72
CA ALA A 213 -26.04 4.64 -22.63
C ALA A 213 -25.24 5.95 -22.82
N ALA A 214 -25.58 6.79 -23.81
CA ALA A 214 -24.80 8.00 -24.12
C ALA A 214 -24.88 9.06 -22.99
N HIS A 215 -25.97 9.09 -22.24
CA HIS A 215 -26.14 9.96 -21.07
C HIS A 215 -25.30 9.51 -19.86
N LEU A 216 -24.76 8.29 -19.87
CA LEU A 216 -23.95 7.76 -18.79
C LEU A 216 -22.48 8.16 -18.97
N ALA A 217 -21.80 8.46 -17.86
CA ALA A 217 -20.36 8.64 -17.89
C ALA A 217 -19.65 7.39 -18.43
N ARG A 218 -18.56 7.59 -19.17
CA ARG A 218 -17.73 6.50 -19.69
C ARG A 218 -17.28 5.55 -18.57
N GLY A 219 -17.45 4.26 -18.77
CA GLY A 219 -17.17 3.28 -17.74
C GLY A 219 -17.91 1.96 -17.92
N ILE A 220 -17.67 1.06 -16.97
CA ILE A 220 -18.40 -0.18 -16.79
C ILE A 220 -19.54 0.08 -15.81
N TRP A 221 -20.74 -0.33 -16.20
CA TRP A 221 -21.99 -0.17 -15.45
C TRP A 221 -22.61 -1.54 -15.18
N ALA A 222 -23.36 -1.63 -14.09
CA ALA A 222 -24.14 -2.81 -13.72
C ALA A 222 -25.63 -2.48 -13.78
N VAL A 223 -26.40 -3.37 -14.40
CA VAL A 223 -27.85 -3.41 -14.34
C VAL A 223 -28.29 -4.52 -13.40
N SER A 224 -29.17 -4.22 -12.46
CA SER A 224 -29.72 -5.18 -11.49
C SER A 224 -31.18 -4.86 -11.13
N GLY A 225 -31.81 -5.72 -10.34
CA GLY A 225 -33.22 -5.59 -9.94
C GLY A 225 -34.20 -6.18 -10.96
N THR A 226 -35.44 -6.39 -10.54
CA THR A 226 -36.52 -6.91 -11.40
C THR A 226 -36.70 -5.99 -12.60
N GLY A 227 -36.62 -6.53 -13.82
CA GLY A 227 -36.69 -5.75 -15.06
C GLY A 227 -35.43 -4.92 -15.40
N GLY A 228 -34.39 -4.93 -14.56
CA GLY A 228 -33.16 -4.16 -14.81
C GLY A 228 -33.27 -2.66 -14.56
N VAL A 229 -34.11 -2.26 -13.61
CA VAL A 229 -34.40 -0.85 -13.29
C VAL A 229 -33.23 -0.15 -12.58
N LEU A 230 -32.35 -0.90 -11.89
CA LEU A 230 -31.24 -0.32 -11.14
C LEU A 230 -29.96 -0.33 -11.96
N VAL A 231 -29.55 0.85 -12.43
CA VAL A 231 -28.31 1.09 -13.19
C VAL A 231 -27.30 1.81 -12.30
N ARG A 232 -26.15 1.18 -12.02
CA ARG A 232 -25.10 1.76 -11.15
C ARG A 232 -23.72 1.69 -11.81
N PRO A 233 -22.85 2.69 -11.61
CA PRO A 233 -21.50 2.63 -12.11
C PRO A 233 -20.69 1.60 -11.30
N VAL A 234 -19.83 0.86 -11.99
CA VAL A 234 -18.89 -0.12 -11.38
C VAL A 234 -17.47 0.41 -11.45
N LEU A 235 -17.07 0.86 -12.64
CA LEU A 235 -15.78 1.51 -12.89
C LEU A 235 -16.00 2.66 -13.85
N LEU A 236 -15.36 3.78 -13.61
CA LEU A 236 -15.37 4.92 -14.53
C LEU A 236 -14.07 4.97 -15.31
N PHE A 237 -14.14 5.39 -16.57
CA PHE A 237 -12.97 5.62 -17.38
C PHE A 237 -12.57 7.10 -17.28
N VAL A 238 -11.38 7.35 -16.76
CA VAL A 238 -10.89 8.70 -16.53
C VAL A 238 -9.58 8.91 -17.28
N LYS A 239 -9.40 10.11 -17.83
CA LYS A 239 -8.07 10.55 -18.27
C LYS A 239 -7.25 10.83 -17.01
N PRO A 240 -5.99 10.37 -16.91
CA PRO A 240 -5.16 10.63 -15.75
C PRO A 240 -4.92 12.15 -15.64
N LYS A 241 -5.49 12.78 -14.60
CA LYS A 241 -5.31 14.21 -14.30
C LYS A 241 -4.15 14.35 -13.30
N ARG A 242 -2.94 14.66 -13.81
CA ARG A 242 -1.64 14.76 -13.09
C ARG A 242 -1.16 13.45 -12.44
N GLY A 243 0.17 13.29 -12.40
CA GLY A 243 0.83 12.14 -11.76
C GLY A 243 0.74 12.17 -10.24
N TYR A 244 1.25 11.13 -9.58
CA TYR A 244 1.45 11.12 -8.14
C TYR A 244 2.25 12.36 -7.73
N GLN A 245 1.77 13.05 -6.69
CA GLN A 245 2.49 14.14 -6.05
C GLN A 245 3.34 13.56 -4.92
N PRO A 246 4.56 14.06 -4.69
CA PRO A 246 5.33 13.77 -3.48
C PRO A 246 4.48 14.04 -2.22
N ARG A 247 4.25 13.00 -1.42
CA ARG A 247 3.48 13.04 -0.17
C ARG A 247 4.26 12.52 1.03
N PHE A 248 5.29 11.71 0.79
CA PHE A 248 6.09 11.11 1.85
C PHE A 248 7.46 11.77 1.89
N ASP A 249 7.76 12.43 3.01
CA ASP A 249 8.96 13.25 3.19
C ASP A 249 9.87 12.60 4.26
N MET A 250 11.02 12.10 3.82
CA MET A 250 11.99 11.43 4.69
C MET A 250 12.66 12.39 5.68
N ASP A 251 12.74 13.68 5.36
CA ASP A 251 13.34 14.68 6.25
C ASP A 251 12.43 14.96 7.45
N LYS A 252 11.11 14.92 7.24
CA LYS A 252 10.13 15.00 8.34
C LYS A 252 10.21 13.79 9.26
N VAL A 253 10.39 12.60 8.71
CA VAL A 253 10.60 11.38 9.50
C VAL A 253 11.86 11.50 10.35
N ALA A 254 12.99 11.94 9.75
CA ALA A 254 14.25 12.13 10.46
C ALA A 254 14.13 13.15 11.60
N LYS A 255 13.46 14.29 11.34
CA LYS A 255 13.18 15.31 12.37
C LYS A 255 12.27 14.80 13.49
N ARG A 256 11.19 14.09 13.16
CA ARG A 256 10.24 13.56 14.16
C ARG A 256 10.89 12.49 15.04
N ALA A 257 11.76 11.66 14.47
CA ALA A 257 12.43 10.61 15.23
C ALA A 257 13.53 11.16 16.15
N ASP A 258 14.08 12.34 15.87
CA ASP A 258 15.28 12.90 16.52
C ASP A 258 16.31 11.80 16.85
N ALA A 259 16.61 11.01 15.81
CA ALA A 259 17.22 9.70 15.97
C ALA A 259 18.57 9.77 16.69
N GLN A 260 19.29 10.88 16.51
CA GLN A 260 20.58 11.12 17.15
C GLN A 260 20.43 11.38 18.66
N ALA A 261 19.56 12.31 19.07
CA ALA A 261 19.34 12.56 20.50
C ALA A 261 18.74 11.34 21.21
N TYR A 262 17.83 10.62 20.52
CA TYR A 262 17.28 9.37 21.02
C TYR A 262 18.37 8.31 21.21
N LEU A 263 19.24 8.13 20.21
CA LEU A 263 20.34 7.18 20.25
C LEU A 263 21.29 7.47 21.41
N GLU A 264 21.72 8.72 21.58
CA GLU A 264 22.61 9.11 22.68
C GLU A 264 22.02 8.76 24.05
N ARG A 265 20.73 9.06 24.24
CA ARG A 265 20.00 8.69 25.47
C ARG A 265 19.95 7.17 25.67
N ARG A 266 19.67 6.41 24.61
CA ARG A 266 19.62 4.94 24.67
C ARG A 266 20.98 4.31 24.90
N ILE A 267 22.06 4.86 24.33
CA ILE A 267 23.44 4.40 24.58
C ILE A 267 23.75 4.53 26.06
N ARG A 268 23.53 5.70 26.66
CA ARG A 268 23.78 5.93 28.10
C ARG A 268 22.99 4.94 28.95
N TYR A 269 21.71 4.74 28.63
CA TYR A 269 20.84 3.79 29.33
C TYR A 269 21.35 2.34 29.23
N ARG A 270 21.68 1.86 28.01
CA ARG A 270 22.13 0.48 27.80
C ARG A 270 23.51 0.20 28.36
N LEU A 271 24.40 1.20 28.40
CA LEU A 271 25.70 1.08 29.06
C LEU A 271 25.55 0.99 30.58
N ARG A 272 24.67 1.80 31.20
CA ARG A 272 24.35 1.68 32.64
C ARG A 272 23.74 0.33 32.99
N GLU A 273 22.76 -0.11 32.21
CA GLU A 273 22.15 -1.45 32.32
C GLU A 273 23.22 -2.55 32.23
N ALA A 274 24.17 -2.43 31.29
CA ALA A 274 25.25 -3.38 31.14
C ALA A 274 26.28 -3.35 32.29
N ALA A 275 26.45 -2.20 32.94
CA ALA A 275 27.30 -2.02 34.11
C ALA A 275 26.60 -2.41 35.43
N GLY A 276 25.30 -2.71 35.39
CA GLY A 276 24.50 -3.11 36.56
C GLY A 276 24.10 -1.93 37.46
N VAL A 277 23.95 -0.74 36.89
CA VAL A 277 23.61 0.53 37.58
C VAL A 277 22.46 1.26 36.91
#